data_AF-A0A6A5W0R8-F1
#
_entry.id   AF-A0A6A5W0R8-F1
#
_cell.length_a   1.000
_cell.length_b   1.000
_cell.length_c   1.000
_cell.angle_alpha   90.00
_cell.angle_beta   90.00
_cell.angle_gamma   90.00
#
_symmetry.space_group_name_H-M   'P 1'
#
loop_
_entity.id
_entity.type
_entity.pdbx_description
1 polymer ?
#
loop_
_entity_poly.entity_id
_entity_poly.type
_entity_poly.pdbx_seq_one_letter_code
_entity_poly.pdbx_strand_id
1 'polypeptide(L)'
;MTSLSAIEKMEQARALIEEARGLAEDKSIADAKELQELREKLSAKDTELSQKEKELKRKERDLRLIQKELKSRTEALEHSTQPVRIFIHDEYRKSYHAVAQAQQAHSQAPSRYTAGFVELAKGNHDENEERFKRLAAAVGIDYSSLELTAAFDADGKFPSVPPTPEKKNPKESFHSSRYLDRQQLVRRDSGVA
;
A
#
# COMPACT_ATOMS: atom_id res chain seq x y z
N MET A 1 -82.70 45.97 -58.01
CA MET A 1 -81.54 45.13 -58.41
C MET A 1 -80.56 44.85 -57.26
N THR A 2 -80.85 45.23 -56.01
CA THR A 2 -79.92 45.11 -54.87
C THR A 2 -79.97 43.75 -54.16
N SER A 3 -81.05 42.98 -54.31
CA SER A 3 -81.25 41.70 -53.61
C SER A 3 -80.42 40.54 -54.17
N LEU A 4 -80.20 40.49 -55.48
CA LEU A 4 -79.42 39.43 -56.13
C LEU A 4 -77.93 39.49 -55.75
N SER A 5 -77.34 40.68 -55.69
CA SER A 5 -75.95 40.87 -55.24
C SER A 5 -75.74 40.50 -53.76
N ALA A 6 -76.77 40.66 -52.92
CA ALA A 6 -76.71 40.26 -51.51
C ALA A 6 -76.69 38.73 -51.35
N ILE A 7 -77.44 38.01 -52.19
CA ILE A 7 -77.50 36.54 -52.18
C ILE A 7 -76.16 35.94 -52.62
N GLU A 8 -75.55 36.44 -53.70
CA GLU A 8 -74.23 35.99 -54.16
C GLU A 8 -73.14 36.19 -53.10
N LYS A 9 -73.15 37.35 -52.42
CA LYS A 9 -72.23 37.61 -51.30
C LYS A 9 -72.46 36.68 -50.11
N MET A 10 -73.72 36.31 -49.84
CA MET A 10 -74.03 35.33 -48.80
C MET A 10 -73.56 33.92 -49.18
N GLU A 11 -73.66 33.53 -50.44
CA GLU A 11 -73.14 32.24 -50.93
C GLU A 11 -71.61 32.19 -50.88
N GLN A 12 -70.93 33.27 -51.29
CA GLN A 12 -69.48 33.40 -51.15
C GLN A 12 -69.03 33.36 -49.68
N ALA A 13 -69.75 34.04 -48.79
CA ALA A 13 -69.46 33.97 -47.35
C ALA A 13 -69.67 32.56 -46.79
N ARG A 14 -70.68 31.82 -47.24
CA ARG A 14 -70.89 30.42 -46.84
C ARG A 14 -69.77 29.51 -47.35
N ALA A 15 -69.32 29.68 -48.58
CA ALA A 15 -68.19 28.92 -49.13
C ALA A 15 -66.91 29.16 -48.31
N LEU A 16 -66.61 30.42 -47.96
CA LEU A 16 -65.46 30.76 -47.12
C LEU A 16 -65.57 30.20 -45.69
N ILE A 17 -66.78 30.14 -45.13
CA ILE A 17 -67.00 29.53 -43.80
C ILE A 17 -66.76 28.02 -43.84
N GLU A 18 -67.24 27.32 -44.86
CA GLU A 18 -67.01 25.88 -45.03
C GLU A 18 -65.54 25.57 -45.31
N GLU A 19 -64.87 26.38 -46.14
CA GLU A 19 -63.42 26.25 -46.37
C GLU A 19 -62.62 26.49 -45.09
N ALA A 20 -62.95 27.52 -44.32
CA ALA A 20 -62.31 27.78 -43.03
C ALA A 20 -62.55 26.66 -42.00
N ARG A 21 -63.73 26.01 -42.04
CA ARG A 21 -64.03 24.84 -41.20
C ARG A 21 -63.20 23.63 -41.60
N GLY A 22 -63.12 23.33 -42.89
CA GLY A 22 -62.28 22.25 -43.41
C GLY A 22 -60.81 22.45 -43.03
N LEU A 23 -60.28 23.65 -43.20
CA LEU A 23 -58.91 23.99 -42.80
C LEU A 23 -58.69 23.87 -41.28
N ALA A 24 -59.69 24.23 -40.46
CA ALA A 24 -59.61 24.07 -39.01
C ALA A 24 -59.63 22.58 -38.59
N GLU A 25 -60.42 21.76 -39.27
CA GLU A 25 -60.49 20.31 -39.04
C GLU A 25 -59.19 19.61 -39.47
N ASP A 26 -58.67 19.93 -40.66
CA ASP A 26 -57.41 19.38 -41.16
C ASP A 26 -56.24 19.75 -40.25
N LYS A 27 -56.19 21.01 -39.77
CA LYS A 27 -55.20 21.45 -38.80
C LYS A 27 -55.33 20.72 -37.47
N SER A 28 -56.55 20.55 -36.96
CA SER A 28 -56.81 19.79 -35.73
C SER A 28 -56.34 18.34 -35.85
N ILE A 29 -56.56 17.70 -37.01
CA ILE A 29 -56.09 16.33 -37.28
C ILE A 29 -54.56 16.28 -37.36
N ALA A 30 -53.92 17.26 -38.00
CA ALA A 30 -52.47 17.35 -38.07
C ALA A 30 -51.85 17.51 -36.67
N ASP A 31 -52.36 18.45 -35.87
CA ASP A 31 -51.91 18.71 -34.50
C ASP A 31 -52.11 17.45 -33.62
N ALA A 32 -53.24 16.74 -33.78
CA ALA A 32 -53.51 15.51 -33.04
C ALA A 32 -52.50 14.38 -33.38
N LYS A 33 -52.13 14.24 -34.66
CA LYS A 33 -51.11 13.27 -35.09
C LYS A 33 -49.73 13.62 -34.55
N GLU A 34 -49.32 14.89 -34.66
CA GLU A 34 -48.03 15.35 -34.11
C GLU A 34 -47.95 15.13 -32.60
N LEU A 35 -49.02 15.44 -31.86
CA LEU A 35 -49.08 15.18 -30.42
C LEU A 35 -49.00 13.70 -30.08
N GLN A 36 -49.61 12.84 -30.89
CA GLN A 36 -49.51 11.39 -30.70
C GLN A 36 -48.08 10.91 -30.93
N GLU A 37 -47.43 11.30 -32.02
CA GLU A 37 -46.05 10.92 -32.30
C GLU A 37 -45.08 11.42 -31.22
N LEU A 38 -45.29 12.64 -30.71
CA LEU A 38 -44.49 13.18 -29.61
C LEU A 38 -44.70 12.38 -28.32
N ARG A 39 -45.92 11.95 -28.01
CA ARG A 39 -46.20 11.08 -26.85
C ARG A 39 -45.54 9.72 -26.99
N GLU A 40 -45.60 9.11 -28.17
CA GLU A 40 -44.93 7.84 -28.45
C GLU A 40 -43.41 7.97 -28.28
N LYS A 41 -42.80 9.01 -28.87
CA LYS A 41 -41.36 9.30 -28.69
C LYS A 41 -40.99 9.54 -27.23
N LEU A 42 -41.82 10.28 -26.49
CA LEU A 42 -41.58 10.57 -25.07
C LEU A 42 -41.66 9.28 -24.24
N SER A 43 -42.68 8.45 -24.45
CA SER A 43 -42.81 7.16 -23.77
C SER A 43 -41.63 6.22 -24.07
N ALA A 44 -41.16 6.16 -25.31
CA ALA A 44 -39.99 5.38 -25.69
C ALA A 44 -38.73 5.88 -24.96
N LYS A 45 -38.54 7.20 -24.89
CA LYS A 45 -37.44 7.83 -24.15
C LYS A 45 -37.50 7.55 -22.64
N ASP A 46 -38.69 7.60 -22.04
CA ASP A 46 -38.86 7.26 -20.63
C ASP A 46 -38.49 5.81 -20.33
N THR A 47 -38.86 4.88 -21.21
CA THR A 47 -38.46 3.47 -21.06
C THR A 47 -36.95 3.29 -21.21
N GLU A 48 -36.32 3.98 -22.15
CA GLU A 48 -34.87 3.96 -22.37
C GLU A 48 -34.13 4.52 -21.14
N LEU A 49 -34.58 5.65 -20.60
CA LEU A 49 -34.03 6.25 -19.39
C LEU A 49 -34.17 5.31 -18.19
N SER A 50 -35.35 4.71 -18.00
CA SER A 50 -35.57 3.74 -16.92
C SER A 50 -34.64 2.53 -17.00
N GLN A 51 -34.38 2.02 -18.22
CA GLN A 51 -33.44 0.93 -18.43
C GLN A 51 -32.00 1.35 -18.10
N LYS A 52 -31.57 2.51 -18.62
CA LYS A 52 -30.24 3.07 -18.34
C LYS A 52 -30.02 3.32 -16.84
N GLU A 53 -31.02 3.82 -16.13
CA GLU A 53 -30.94 3.99 -14.67
C GLU A 53 -30.78 2.66 -13.92
N LYS A 54 -31.48 1.61 -14.35
CA LYS A 54 -31.33 0.27 -13.77
C LYS A 54 -29.94 -0.30 -14.03
N GLU A 55 -29.40 -0.11 -15.23
CA GLU A 55 -28.03 -0.52 -15.56
C GLU A 55 -26.99 0.26 -14.76
N LEU A 56 -27.17 1.57 -14.63
CA LEU A 56 -26.29 2.43 -13.86
C LEU A 56 -26.27 1.98 -12.39
N LYS A 57 -27.44 1.73 -11.78
CA LYS A 57 -27.54 1.19 -10.42
C LYS A 57 -26.86 -0.18 -10.25
N ARG A 58 -26.86 -1.03 -11.29
CA ARG A 58 -26.12 -2.30 -11.27
C ARG A 58 -24.61 -2.05 -11.29
N LYS A 59 -24.13 -1.25 -12.25
CA LYS A 59 -22.70 -0.89 -12.35
C LYS A 59 -22.17 -0.21 -11.10
N GLU A 60 -22.95 0.66 -10.46
CA GLU A 60 -22.57 1.29 -9.18
C GLU A 60 -22.39 0.27 -8.06
N ARG A 61 -23.25 -0.76 -7.99
CA ARG A 61 -23.09 -1.84 -7.01
C ARG A 61 -21.83 -2.65 -7.29
N ASP A 62 -21.60 -3.00 -8.55
CA ASP A 62 -20.42 -3.76 -8.96
C ASP A 62 -19.14 -2.99 -8.66
N LEU A 63 -19.11 -1.68 -8.95
CA LEU A 63 -18.00 -0.80 -8.60
C LEU A 63 -17.74 -0.77 -7.09
N ARG A 64 -18.79 -0.71 -6.26
CA ARG A 64 -18.62 -0.76 -4.80
C ARG A 64 -18.06 -2.09 -4.32
N LEU A 65 -18.45 -3.20 -4.94
CA LEU A 65 -17.91 -4.53 -4.63
C LEU A 65 -16.43 -4.62 -5.01
N ILE A 66 -16.08 -4.21 -6.23
CA ILE A 66 -14.69 -4.18 -6.71
C ILE A 66 -13.84 -3.27 -5.81
N GLN A 67 -14.34 -2.10 -5.41
CA GLN A 67 -13.64 -1.21 -4.48
C GLN A 67 -13.37 -1.88 -3.12
N LYS A 68 -14.34 -2.64 -2.58
CA LYS A 68 -14.14 -3.39 -1.33
C LYS A 68 -13.09 -4.48 -1.49
N GLU A 69 -13.12 -5.23 -2.59
CA GLU A 69 -12.14 -6.27 -2.89
C GLU A 69 -10.73 -5.70 -3.11
N LEU A 70 -10.62 -4.56 -3.79
CA LEU A 70 -9.34 -3.88 -3.96
C LEU A 70 -8.78 -3.43 -2.62
N LYS A 71 -9.60 -2.82 -1.76
CA LYS A 71 -9.19 -2.42 -0.40
C LYS A 71 -8.71 -3.60 0.42
N SER A 72 -9.45 -4.71 0.43
CA SER A 72 -9.04 -5.90 1.19
C SER A 72 -7.75 -6.53 0.65
N ARG A 73 -7.56 -6.55 -0.67
CA ARG A 73 -6.32 -7.02 -1.29
C ARG A 73 -5.14 -6.11 -0.99
N THR A 74 -5.32 -4.79 -1.01
CA THR A 74 -4.26 -3.85 -0.64
C THR A 74 -3.88 -3.96 0.83
N GLU A 75 -4.85 -4.13 1.72
CA GLU A 75 -4.61 -4.36 3.15
C GLU A 75 -3.86 -5.68 3.38
N ALA A 76 -4.26 -6.76 2.71
CA ALA A 76 -3.58 -8.05 2.79
C ALA A 76 -2.13 -7.96 2.27
N LEU A 77 -1.91 -7.25 1.16
CA LEU A 77 -0.58 -7.02 0.61
C LEU A 77 0.27 -6.19 1.59
N GLU A 78 -0.27 -5.12 2.16
CA GLU A 78 0.41 -4.30 3.16
C GLU A 78 0.79 -5.13 4.40
N HIS A 79 -0.14 -5.94 4.93
CA HIS A 79 0.14 -6.85 6.05
C HIS A 79 1.24 -7.86 5.72
N SER A 80 1.33 -8.36 4.49
CA SER A 80 2.38 -9.31 4.08
C SER A 80 3.73 -8.64 3.83
N THR A 81 3.75 -7.40 3.35
CA THR A 81 4.96 -6.68 2.94
C THR A 81 5.59 -5.91 4.10
N GLN A 82 4.80 -5.43 5.06
CA GLN A 82 5.27 -4.62 6.18
C GLN A 82 6.35 -5.30 7.05
N PRO A 83 6.24 -6.60 7.42
CA PRO A 83 7.29 -7.28 8.16
C PRO A 83 8.61 -7.36 7.39
N VAL A 84 8.55 -7.54 6.07
CA VAL A 84 9.73 -7.59 5.21
C VAL A 84 10.38 -6.21 5.12
N ARG A 85 9.60 -5.13 5.04
CA ARG A 85 10.11 -3.76 5.08
C ARG A 85 10.85 -3.48 6.38
N ILE A 86 10.25 -3.83 7.51
CA ILE A 86 10.85 -3.67 8.85
C ILE A 86 12.16 -4.47 8.94
N PHE A 87 12.13 -5.74 8.51
CA PHE A 87 13.31 -6.60 8.51
C PHE A 87 14.46 -6.03 7.68
N ILE A 88 14.19 -5.62 6.43
CA ILE A 88 15.21 -5.03 5.56
C ILE A 88 15.80 -3.77 6.20
N HIS A 89 14.96 -2.90 6.74
CA HIS A 89 15.39 -1.66 7.37
C HIS A 89 16.26 -1.90 8.62
N ASP A 90 15.85 -2.82 9.50
CA ASP A 90 16.60 -3.14 10.71
C ASP A 90 17.95 -3.80 10.41
N GLU A 91 17.99 -4.75 9.47
CA GLU A 91 19.23 -5.43 9.08
C GLU A 91 20.17 -4.49 8.30
N TYR A 92 19.62 -3.61 7.46
CA TYR A 92 20.40 -2.58 6.79
C TYR A 92 21.08 -1.67 7.83
N ARG A 93 20.34 -1.20 8.84
CA ARG A 93 20.92 -0.40 9.95
C ARG A 93 22.03 -1.16 10.68
N LYS A 94 21.83 -2.44 11.01
CA LYS A 94 22.87 -3.25 11.67
C LYS A 94 24.13 -3.38 10.83
N SER A 95 23.99 -3.66 9.53
CA SER A 95 25.12 -3.78 8.62
C SER A 95 25.90 -2.46 8.51
N TYR A 96 25.19 -1.33 8.45
CA TYR A 96 25.79 -0.01 8.47
C TYR A 96 26.53 0.28 9.78
N HIS A 97 25.93 -0.05 10.93
CA HIS A 97 26.58 0.08 12.24
C HIS A 97 27.85 -0.78 12.36
N ALA A 98 27.90 -1.95 11.74
CA ALA A 98 29.11 -2.79 11.74
C ALA A 98 30.26 -2.13 10.96
N VAL A 99 29.96 -1.55 9.79
CA VAL A 99 30.94 -0.79 8.98
C VAL A 99 31.45 0.42 9.76
N ALA A 100 30.53 1.17 10.34
CA ALA A 100 30.78 2.31 11.23
C ALA A 100 31.72 1.96 12.39
N GLN A 101 31.43 0.89 13.13
CA GLN A 101 32.26 0.43 14.25
C GLN A 101 33.65 0.00 13.79
N ALA A 102 33.76 -0.70 12.67
CA ALA A 102 35.05 -1.09 12.11
C ALA A 102 35.89 0.14 11.72
N GLN A 103 35.26 1.16 11.09
CA GLN A 103 35.91 2.42 10.74
C GLN A 103 36.36 3.18 11.98
N GLN A 104 35.53 3.23 13.02
CA GLN A 104 35.88 3.85 14.28
C GLN A 104 37.07 3.14 14.93
N ALA A 105 37.07 1.81 15.00
CA ALA A 105 38.18 1.03 15.54
C ALA A 105 39.48 1.28 14.74
N HIS A 106 39.39 1.37 13.42
CA HIS A 106 40.54 1.73 12.58
C HIS A 106 41.05 3.15 12.84
N SER A 107 40.15 4.12 13.02
CA SER A 107 40.53 5.50 13.35
C SER A 107 41.21 5.62 14.73
N GLN A 108 40.81 4.80 15.69
CA GLN A 108 41.38 4.77 17.04
C GLN A 108 42.74 4.04 17.08
N ALA A 109 42.87 2.94 16.33
CA ALA A 109 44.08 2.14 16.26
C ALA A 109 44.38 1.75 14.80
N PRO A 110 45.03 2.64 14.03
CA PRO A 110 45.34 2.37 12.62
C PRO A 110 46.35 1.23 12.52
N SER A 111 45.93 0.11 11.92
CA SER A 111 46.78 -1.06 11.69
C SER A 111 46.30 -1.83 10.46
N ARG A 112 47.15 -2.70 9.92
CA ARG A 112 46.75 -3.62 8.84
C ARG A 112 45.59 -4.52 9.25
N TYR A 113 45.55 -4.92 10.52
CA TYR A 113 44.47 -5.75 11.07
C TYR A 113 43.15 -4.98 11.13
N THR A 114 43.15 -3.75 11.63
CA THR A 114 41.93 -2.92 11.70
C THR A 114 41.44 -2.48 10.32
N ALA A 115 42.35 -2.26 9.37
CA ALA A 115 41.98 -2.03 7.97
C ALA A 115 41.27 -3.25 7.36
N GLY A 116 41.76 -4.46 7.62
CA GLY A 116 41.11 -5.70 7.16
C GLY A 116 39.70 -5.88 7.72
N PHE A 117 39.44 -5.50 8.98
CA PHE A 117 38.07 -5.51 9.53
C PHE A 117 37.13 -4.50 8.84
N VAL A 118 37.64 -3.33 8.45
CA VAL A 118 36.85 -2.36 7.67
C VAL A 118 36.49 -2.91 6.30
N GLU A 119 37.44 -3.53 5.61
CA GLU A 119 37.20 -4.14 4.30
C GLU A 119 36.19 -5.29 4.39
N LEU A 120 36.33 -6.18 5.39
CA LEU A 120 35.37 -7.25 5.63
C LEU A 120 33.97 -6.72 5.96
N ALA A 121 33.88 -5.68 6.79
CA ALA A 121 32.60 -5.08 7.13
C ALA A 121 31.92 -4.43 5.91
N LYS A 122 32.69 -3.74 5.06
CA LYS A 122 32.19 -3.16 3.81
C LYS A 122 31.73 -4.23 2.83
N GLY A 123 32.53 -5.27 2.60
CA GLY A 123 32.15 -6.38 1.73
C GLY A 123 30.87 -7.07 2.20
N ASN A 124 30.74 -7.32 3.51
CA ASN A 124 29.51 -7.88 4.09
C ASN A 124 28.31 -6.93 3.94
N HIS A 125 28.50 -5.62 4.06
CA HIS A 125 27.43 -4.63 3.86
C HIS A 125 26.95 -4.62 2.41
N ASP A 126 27.87 -4.58 1.45
CA ASP A 126 27.55 -4.56 0.01
C ASP A 126 26.80 -5.85 -0.40
N GLU A 127 27.26 -7.01 0.08
CA GLU A 127 26.57 -8.28 -0.13
C GLU A 127 25.16 -8.30 0.47
N ASN A 128 25.00 -7.76 1.68
CA ASN A 128 23.71 -7.68 2.33
C ASN A 128 22.76 -6.72 1.60
N GLU A 129 23.26 -5.58 1.12
CA GLU A 129 22.50 -4.63 0.32
C GLU A 129 21.94 -5.30 -0.95
N GLU A 130 22.76 -6.08 -1.67
CA GLU A 130 22.27 -6.85 -2.82
C GLU A 130 21.20 -7.87 -2.43
N ARG A 131 21.38 -8.59 -1.32
CA ARG A 131 20.40 -9.57 -0.82
C ARG A 131 19.09 -8.87 -0.47
N PHE A 132 19.13 -7.70 0.14
CA PHE A 132 17.94 -6.92 0.45
C PHE A 132 17.25 -6.38 -0.80
N LYS A 133 17.99 -5.93 -1.81
CA LYS A 133 17.43 -5.54 -3.12
C LYS A 133 16.69 -6.71 -3.77
N ARG A 134 17.28 -7.91 -3.75
CA ARG A 134 16.63 -9.13 -4.29
C ARG A 134 15.40 -9.53 -3.48
N LEU A 135 15.46 -9.43 -2.15
CA LEU A 135 14.32 -9.73 -1.27
C LEU A 135 13.17 -8.74 -1.49
N ALA A 136 13.48 -7.44 -1.57
CA ALA A 136 12.50 -6.40 -1.87
C ALA A 136 11.84 -6.63 -3.23
N ALA A 137 12.64 -6.93 -4.27
CA ALA A 137 12.12 -7.25 -5.60
C ALA A 137 11.21 -8.50 -5.61
N ALA A 138 11.59 -9.56 -4.88
CA ALA A 138 10.79 -10.78 -4.78
C ALA A 138 9.43 -10.56 -4.11
N VAL A 139 9.35 -9.58 -3.19
CA VAL A 139 8.14 -9.23 -2.44
C VAL A 139 7.38 -8.06 -3.08
N GLY A 140 7.89 -7.50 -4.19
CA GLY A 140 7.27 -6.36 -4.88
C GLY A 140 7.39 -5.02 -4.12
N ILE A 141 8.37 -4.90 -3.24
CA ILE A 141 8.69 -3.67 -2.51
C ILE A 141 9.67 -2.87 -3.36
N ASP A 142 9.38 -1.59 -3.58
CA ASP A 142 10.34 -0.68 -4.18
C ASP A 142 11.45 -0.36 -3.16
N TYR A 143 12.64 -0.92 -3.40
CA TYR A 143 13.79 -0.75 -2.51
C TYR A 143 14.20 0.72 -2.36
N SER A 144 14.01 1.54 -3.40
CA SER A 144 14.36 2.97 -3.36
C SER A 144 13.41 3.80 -2.49
N SER A 145 12.20 3.29 -2.26
CA SER A 145 11.21 3.91 -1.39
C SER A 145 11.40 3.58 0.10
N LEU A 146 12.22 2.58 0.41
CA LEU A 146 12.65 2.35 1.78
C LEU A 146 13.56 3.52 2.13
N GLU A 147 13.09 4.44 2.98
CA GLU A 147 13.92 5.49 3.58
C GLU A 147 14.97 4.85 4.49
N LEU A 148 15.97 4.21 3.87
CA LEU A 148 17.14 3.60 4.49
C LEU A 148 18.11 4.72 4.89
N THR A 149 17.59 5.66 5.68
CA THR A 149 18.43 6.66 6.32
C THR A 149 19.32 5.91 7.31
N ALA A 150 20.62 5.99 7.06
CA ALA A 150 21.59 5.81 8.12
C ALA A 150 21.26 6.89 9.15
N ALA A 151 20.47 6.56 10.16
CA ALA A 151 20.12 7.49 11.22
C ALA A 151 21.42 7.85 11.95
N PHE A 152 22.03 8.96 11.53
CA PHE A 152 23.04 9.67 12.27
C PHE A 152 22.33 10.53 13.30
N ASP A 153 22.77 10.49 14.55
CA ASP A 153 22.63 11.67 15.39
C ASP A 153 23.37 12.81 14.66
N ALA A 154 22.75 13.99 14.61
CA ALA A 154 23.10 15.14 13.76
C ALA A 154 24.56 15.66 13.83
N ASP A 155 25.42 15.04 14.64
CA ASP A 155 26.81 15.42 14.90
C ASP A 155 27.85 14.50 14.26
N GLY A 156 27.46 13.51 13.44
CA GLY A 156 28.41 12.61 12.78
C GLY A 156 29.23 11.74 13.75
N LYS A 157 28.83 11.70 15.03
CA LYS A 157 29.38 10.81 16.04
C LYS A 157 28.57 9.53 16.03
N PHE A 158 29.26 8.40 15.92
CA PHE A 158 28.67 7.10 16.22
C PHE A 158 28.05 7.16 17.61
N PRO A 159 26.81 6.66 17.81
CA PRO A 159 26.29 6.48 19.16
C PRO A 159 27.31 5.61 19.87
N SER A 160 27.98 6.18 20.88
CA SER A 160 28.98 5.49 21.65
C SER A 160 28.34 4.22 22.18
N VAL A 161 28.83 3.06 21.72
CA VAL A 161 28.53 1.80 22.37
C VAL A 161 28.81 2.03 23.86
N PRO A 162 27.84 1.86 24.77
CA PRO A 162 28.11 2.00 26.20
C PRO A 162 29.29 1.08 26.52
N PRO A 163 30.32 1.55 27.22
CA PRO A 163 31.50 0.75 27.50
C PRO A 163 31.04 -0.57 28.10
N THR A 164 31.37 -1.68 27.44
CA THR A 164 31.20 -3.01 28.01
C THR A 164 31.81 -2.98 29.40
N PRO A 165 31.10 -3.41 30.46
CA PRO A 165 31.67 -3.44 31.79
C PRO A 165 32.93 -4.29 31.72
N GLU A 166 34.04 -3.70 32.15
CA GLU A 166 35.35 -4.33 32.22
C GLU A 166 35.20 -5.74 32.78
N LYS A 167 35.73 -6.73 32.04
CA LYS A 167 35.90 -8.09 32.57
C LYS A 167 36.76 -7.97 33.83
N LYS A 168 36.13 -7.98 35.01
CA LYS A 168 36.81 -8.24 36.26
C LYS A 168 37.48 -9.61 36.11
N ASN A 169 38.81 -9.62 36.15
CA ASN A 169 39.61 -10.83 36.20
C ASN A 169 39.00 -11.82 37.22
N PRO A 170 38.79 -13.10 36.88
CA PRO A 170 38.36 -14.06 37.88
C PRO A 170 39.46 -14.17 38.93
N LYS A 171 39.13 -13.81 40.18
CA LYS A 171 40.01 -14.05 41.33
C LYS A 171 40.32 -15.54 41.36
N GLU A 172 41.60 -15.84 41.40
CA GLU A 172 42.19 -17.15 41.61
C GLU A 172 41.47 -17.91 42.72
N SER A 173 41.13 -19.18 42.47
CA SER A 173 40.61 -20.06 43.50
C SER A 173 41.72 -20.39 44.49
N PHE A 174 41.72 -19.70 45.63
CA PHE A 174 42.51 -20.13 46.78
C PHE A 174 41.89 -21.41 47.36
N HIS A 175 42.31 -22.56 46.84
CA HIS A 175 42.23 -23.82 47.58
C HIS A 175 43.25 -23.77 48.72
N SER A 176 42.85 -23.15 49.83
CA SER A 176 43.59 -23.26 51.07
C SER A 176 43.38 -24.65 51.67
N SER A 177 44.43 -25.44 51.57
CA SER A 177 44.78 -26.61 52.36
C SER A 177 44.14 -26.59 53.77
N ARG A 178 43.21 -27.52 54.01
CA ARG A 178 42.87 -28.01 55.35
C ARG A 178 43.31 -29.47 55.45
N TYR A 179 44.61 -29.67 55.54
CA TYR A 179 45.14 -30.80 56.31
C TYR A 179 45.35 -30.29 57.73
N LEU A 180 44.42 -30.65 58.61
CA LEU A 180 44.69 -30.99 60.00
C LEU A 180 43.54 -31.86 60.49
N ASP A 181 43.93 -33.06 60.93
CA ASP A 181 43.18 -34.00 61.75
C ASP A 181 41.93 -34.67 61.20
N ARG A 182 42.17 -35.82 60.55
CA ARG A 182 41.70 -37.07 61.16
C ARG A 182 42.71 -38.18 60.94
N GLN A 183 43.45 -38.43 62.01
CA GLN A 183 44.11 -39.69 62.30
C GLN A 183 43.16 -40.88 62.08
N GLN A 184 43.77 -42.04 61.85
CA GLN A 184 43.19 -43.38 61.74
C GLN A 184 42.83 -43.83 60.31
N LEU A 185 43.86 -44.21 59.56
CA LEU A 185 43.81 -45.47 58.83
C LEU A 185 45.18 -46.13 58.91
N VAL A 186 45.34 -47.00 59.91
CA VAL A 186 46.47 -47.90 60.06
C VAL A 186 46.48 -48.84 58.86
N ARG A 187 47.40 -48.62 57.91
CA ARG A 187 47.88 -49.68 57.03
C ARG A 187 49.12 -50.26 57.68
N ARG A 188 48.98 -51.48 58.20
CA ARG A 188 50.11 -52.37 58.46
C ARG A 188 50.62 -52.84 57.11
N ASP A 189 51.81 -52.39 56.74
CA ASP A 189 52.58 -53.03 55.68
C ASP A 189 53.17 -54.35 56.19
N SER A 190 53.13 -55.34 55.31
CA SER A 190 54.18 -56.33 55.02
C SER A 190 54.91 -57.07 56.16
N GLY A 191 54.93 -58.40 56.03
CA GLY A 191 56.19 -59.13 56.10
C GLY A 191 56.32 -60.22 57.17
N VAL A 192 56.03 -61.45 56.75
CA VAL A 192 56.77 -62.71 57.00
C VAL A 192 57.86 -62.70 58.09
N ALA A 193 57.62 -63.48 59.15
CA ALA A 193 58.46 -64.57 59.66
C ALA A 193 57.64 -65.42 60.63
#